data_AF-A0A1Q3AI80-F1
#
_entry.id   AF-A0A1Q3AI80-F1
#
_cell.length_a   1.000
_cell.length_b   1.000
_cell.length_c   1.000
_cell.angle_alpha   90.00
_cell.angle_beta   90.00
_cell.angle_gamma   90.00
#
_symmetry.space_group_name_H-M   'P 1'
#
loop_
_entity.id
_entity.type
_entity.pdbx_description
1 polymer ?
#
loop_
_entity_poly.entity_id
_entity_poly.type
_entity_poly.pdbx_seq_one_letter_code
_entity_poly.pdbx_strand_id
1 'polypeptide(L)' 'MGFDLGQYLLDQWRKRYDFVEEPSESERLILASGFQEMLRKLLVEAQSNAHRDGFSEVGPAHLEAALEELLDV' A
#
# COMPACT_ATOMS: atom_id res chain seq x y z
N MET A 1 -21.97 7.28 3.44
CA MET A 1 -21.40 6.45 2.37
C MET A 1 -19.97 6.14 2.75
N GLY A 2 -19.60 4.86 2.84
CA GLY A 2 -18.23 4.45 3.15
C GLY A 2 -17.28 4.74 1.98
N PHE A 3 -16.01 4.92 2.26
CA PHE A 3 -14.98 5.07 1.24
C PHE A 3 -14.76 3.73 0.51
N ASP A 4 -14.97 3.71 -0.81
CA ASP A 4 -14.66 2.55 -1.66
C ASP A 4 -13.20 2.62 -2.12
N LEU A 5 -12.33 1.96 -1.36
CA LEU A 5 -10.90 1.89 -1.66
C LEU A 5 -10.64 1.21 -3.02
N GLY A 6 -11.42 0.20 -3.38
CA GLY A 6 -11.24 -0.51 -4.65
C GLY A 6 -11.49 0.41 -5.83
N GLN A 7 -12.58 1.17 -5.79
CA GLN A 7 -12.88 2.16 -6.83
C GLN A 7 -11.79 3.25 -6.89
N TYR A 8 -11.35 3.75 -5.73
CA TYR A 8 -10.28 4.74 -5.68
C TYR A 8 -8.99 4.25 -6.34
N LEU A 9 -8.56 3.02 -6.04
CA LEU A 9 -7.34 2.44 -6.62
C LEU A 9 -7.43 2.30 -8.14
N LEU A 10 -8.58 1.89 -8.67
CA LEU A 10 -8.81 1.82 -10.12
C LEU A 10 -8.77 3.19 -10.78
N ASP A 11 -9.37 4.21 -10.15
CA ASP A 11 -9.35 5.57 -10.68
C ASP A 11 -7.92 6.13 -10.73
N GLN A 12 -7.07 5.80 -9.75
CA GLN A 12 -5.65 6.17 -9.80
C GLN A 12 -4.88 5.36 -10.84
N TRP A 13 -5.18 4.07 -10.99
CA TRP A 13 -4.55 3.22 -12.00
C TRP A 13 -4.84 3.75 -13.41
N ARG A 14 -6.08 4.09 -13.71
CA ARG A 14 -6.50 4.65 -15.02
C ARG A 14 -5.85 5.97 -15.38
N LYS A 15 -5.41 6.76 -14.40
CA LYS A 15 -4.65 8.00 -14.67
C LYS A 15 -3.23 7.72 -15.18
N ARG A 16 -2.69 6.53 -14.91
CA ARG A 16 -1.30 6.17 -15.19
C ARG A 16 -1.16 5.22 -16.39
N TYR A 17 -2.22 4.52 -16.77
CA TYR A 17 -2.19 3.52 -17.84
C TYR A 17 -3.34 3.78 -18.82
N ASP A 18 -3.03 3.80 -20.12
CA ASP A 18 -3.98 4.11 -21.20
C ASP A 18 -5.14 3.10 -21.30
N PHE A 19 -4.94 1.88 -20.82
CA PHE A 19 -5.97 0.86 -20.76
C PHE A 19 -5.89 0.07 -19.45
N VAL A 20 -7.00 0.05 -18.73
CA VAL A 20 -7.25 -0.81 -17.56
C VAL A 20 -8.60 -1.45 -17.82
N GLU A 21 -8.63 -2.77 -18.03
CA GLU A 21 -9.88 -3.52 -18.16
C GLU A 21 -10.75 -3.31 -16.92
N GLU A 22 -12.07 -3.20 -17.11
CA GLU A 22 -12.98 -3.04 -15.96
C GLU A 22 -12.99 -4.34 -15.15
N PRO A 23 -12.47 -4.35 -13.92
CA PRO A 23 -12.45 -5.56 -13.12
C PRO A 23 -13.86 -5.92 -12.68
N SER A 24 -14.09 -7.22 -12.52
CA SER A 24 -15.24 -7.73 -11.78
C SER A 24 -15.25 -7.21 -10.34
N GLU A 25 -16.41 -7.29 -9.68
CA GLU A 25 -16.54 -6.92 -8.27
C GLU A 25 -15.55 -7.70 -7.39
N SER A 26 -15.36 -9.00 -7.65
CA SER A 26 -14.41 -9.85 -6.92
C SER A 26 -12.97 -9.39 -7.10
N GLU A 27 -12.55 -9.04 -8.32
CA GLU A 27 -11.20 -8.53 -8.60
C GLU A 27 -10.96 -7.18 -7.93
N ARG A 28 -11.97 -6.30 -7.90
CA ARG A 28 -11.90 -5.03 -7.17
C ARG A 28 -11.74 -5.23 -5.66
N LEU A 29 -12.45 -6.20 -5.09
CA LEU A 29 -12.30 -6.56 -3.67
C LEU A 29 -10.90 -7.11 -3.39
N ILE A 30 -10.40 -8.01 -4.24
CA ILE A 30 -9.04 -8.56 -4.12
C ILE A 30 -8.00 -7.44 -4.19
N LEU A 31 -8.15 -6.50 -5.13
CA LEU A 31 -7.25 -5.33 -5.25
C LEU A 31 -7.23 -4.50 -3.96
N ALA A 32 -8.41 -4.17 -3.43
CA ALA A 32 -8.52 -3.38 -2.20
C ALA A 32 -7.90 -4.11 -1.00
N SER A 33 -8.21 -5.39 -0.82
CA SER A 33 -7.68 -6.21 0.27
C SER A 33 -6.16 -6.42 0.14
N GLY A 34 -5.66 -6.68 -1.07
CA GLY A 34 -4.25 -6.83 -1.34
C GLY A 34 -3.46 -5.56 -1.05
N PHE A 35 -3.99 -4.39 -1.45
CA PHE A 35 -3.39 -3.10 -1.13
C PHE A 35 -3.35 -2.82 0.37
N GLN A 36 -4.42 -3.11 1.10
CA GLN A 36 -4.46 -2.96 2.56
C GLN A 36 -3.45 -3.87 3.25
N GLU A 37 -3.30 -5.11 2.79
CA GLU A 37 -2.33 -6.06 3.35
C GLU A 37 -0.89 -5.63 3.07
N MET A 38 -0.60 -5.13 1.86
CA MET A 38 0.71 -4.54 1.55
C MET A 38 1.02 -3.34 2.45
N LEU A 39 0.05 -2.42 2.61
CA LEU A 39 0.20 -1.26 3.48
C LEU A 39 0.44 -1.68 4.93
N ARG A 40 -0.25 -2.72 5.42
CA ARG A 40 -0.05 -3.27 6.75
C ARG A 40 1.37 -3.81 6.92
N LYS A 41 1.88 -4.58 5.96
CA LYS A 41 3.26 -5.10 6.00
C LYS A 41 4.29 -3.98 6.02
N LEU A 42 4.14 -2.98 5.15
CA LEU A 42 4.99 -1.80 5.12
C LEU A 42 5.05 -1.10 6.49
N LEU A 43 3.90 -0.87 7.11
CA LEU A 43 3.83 -0.19 8.41
C LEU A 43 4.45 -1.02 9.54
N VAL A 44 4.29 -2.34 9.52
CA VAL A 44 4.94 -3.22 10.50
C VAL A 44 6.45 -3.17 10.36
N GLU A 45 6.98 -3.23 9.13
CA GLU A 45 8.42 -3.16 8.92
C GLU A 45 8.99 -1.79 9.28
N ALA A 46 8.29 -0.71 8.93
CA ALA A 46 8.69 0.65 9.32
C ALA A 46 8.69 0.83 10.85
N GLN A 47 7.77 0.19 11.57
CA GLN A 47 7.80 0.16 13.04
C GLN A 47 9.00 -0.62 13.58
N SER A 48 9.31 -1.77 12.98
CA SER A 48 10.51 -2.55 13.32
C SER A 48 11.79 -1.73 13.14
N ASN A 49 11.90 -1.02 12.02
CA ASN A 49 13.03 -0.13 11.73
C ASN A 49 13.13 1.03 12.73
N ALA A 50 12.02 1.72 13.00
CA ALA A 50 11.99 2.80 14.00
C ALA A 50 12.43 2.30 15.40
N HIS A 51 11.95 1.12 15.79
CA HIS A 51 12.31 0.51 17.07
C HIS A 51 13.80 0.15 17.15
N ARG A 52 14.36 -0.43 16.08
CA ARG A 52 15.79 -0.76 15.97
C ARG A 52 16.67 0.48 16.09
N ASP A 53 16.22 1.60 15.55
CA ASP A 53 16.93 2.88 15.58
C ASP A 53 16.69 3.67 16.88
N GLY A 54 15.88 3.15 17.80
CA GLY A 54 15.62 3.74 19.12
C GLY A 54 14.57 4.85 19.12
N PHE A 55 13.80 4.99 18.05
CA PHE A 55 12.71 5.97 17.95
C PHE A 55 11.40 5.40 18.53
N SER A 56 10.62 6.27 19.19
CA SER A 56 9.27 5.94 19.68
C SER A 56 8.19 6.07 18.61
N GLU A 57 8.50 6.71 17.49
CA GLU A 57 7.58 7.00 16.40
C GLU A 57 8.21 6.68 15.04
N VAL A 58 7.35 6.31 14.08
CA VAL A 58 7.77 6.03 12.70
C VAL A 58 7.97 7.35 11.96
N GLY A 59 9.24 7.73 11.75
CA GLY A 59 9.62 8.79 10.82
C GLY A 59 9.64 8.36 9.33
N PRO A 60 9.76 9.33 8.40
CA PRO A 60 9.79 9.07 6.95
C PRO A 60 10.88 8.08 6.49
N ALA A 61 12.09 8.18 7.05
CA ALA A 61 13.20 7.31 6.67
C ALA A 61 12.93 5.81 6.94
N HIS A 62 12.17 5.48 8.00
CA HIS A 62 11.81 4.10 8.29
C HIS A 62 10.77 3.54 7.30
N LEU A 63 9.87 4.40 6.80
CA LEU A 63 8.90 4.04 5.75
C LEU A 63 9.61 3.83 4.41
N GLU A 64 10.58 4.68 4.08
CA GLU A 64 11.38 4.54 2.86
C GLU A 64 12.18 3.24 2.88
N ALA A 65 12.90 2.96 3.98
CA ALA A 65 13.63 1.70 4.14
C ALA A 65 12.72 0.47 4.08
N ALA A 66 11.57 0.50 4.75
CA ALA A 66 10.59 -0.58 4.70
C ALA A 66 10.01 -0.79 3.29
N LEU A 67 9.88 0.29 2.51
CA LEU A 67 9.38 0.22 1.14
C LEU A 67 10.42 -0.41 0.20
N GLU A 68 11.68 -0.04 0.35
CA GLU A 68 12.80 -0.65 -0.39
C GLU A 68 12.86 -2.16 -0.13
N GLU A 69 12.78 -2.59 1.13
CA GLU A 69 12.75 -4.01 1.50
C GLU A 69 11.50 -4.74 0.97
N LEU A 70 10.32 -4.09 0.99
CA LEU A 70 9.08 -4.72 0.54
C LEU A 70 9.03 -4.93 -0.98
N LEU A 71 9.65 -4.03 -1.75
CA LEU A 71 9.57 -4.04 -3.20
C LEU A 71 10.75 -4.77 -3.88
N ASP A 72 11.79 -5.17 -3.14
CA ASP A 72 12.99 -5.85 -3.68
C ASP A 72 13.55 -5.12 -4.93
N VAL A 73 13.62 -3.78 -4.90
CA VAL A 73 14.13 -2.95 -6.02
C VAL A 73 15.58 -2.54 -5.81
#